data_AF-A0A496UWP6-F1
#
_entry.id   AF-A0A496UWP6-F1
#
_cell.length_a   1.000
_cell.length_b   1.000
_cell.length_c   1.000
_cell.angle_alpha   90.00
_cell.angle_beta   90.00
_cell.angle_gamma   90.00
#
_symmetry.space_group_name_H-M   'P 1'
#
loop_
_entity.id
_entity.type
_entity.pdbx_description
1 polymer ?
#
loop_
_entity_poly.entity_id
_entity_poly.type
_entity_poly.pdbx_seq_one_letter_code
_entity_poly.pdbx_strand_id
1 'polypeptide(L)'
;LKLRGLNSLESLAGLRGCSVQSLDIDDCGNISSLSGISDCPRLAELSIWRLAGLESLAGLQNLPLLERVKVAECPLFTDLAGVDALPALSALTLRELPALTDVSDLAGGPALARLGVSYCGNLTSLSGLKLQHNCSLYVVYCASLTSLQGIALPDTMTTLNMDGPSVADLGEMASVRAITYLDLETTSLESLAGLENLRHIRSSLRLNDNPYLTDASALAGIDSVGYWITITNNRLLDNCAMVEIAEDWQPLYEPTIRNNGPCAP
;
A
#
# COMPACT_ATOMS: atom_id res chain seq x y z
N LEU A 1 -17.77 17.53 7.71
CA LEU A 1 -19.14 17.04 7.99
C LEU A 1 -19.04 15.56 8.31
N LYS A 2 -19.80 15.08 9.30
CA LYS A 2 -19.84 13.66 9.67
C LYS A 2 -21.29 13.18 9.58
N LEU A 3 -21.52 12.12 8.81
CA LEU A 3 -22.78 11.40 8.68
C LEU A 3 -22.57 10.03 9.31
N ARG A 4 -23.27 9.74 10.41
CA ARG A 4 -23.06 8.50 11.18
C ARG A 4 -24.37 7.84 11.55
N GLY A 5 -24.51 6.54 11.29
CA GLY A 5 -25.69 5.76 11.69
C GLY A 5 -26.98 6.21 11.01
N LEU A 6 -26.91 6.93 9.89
CA LEU A 6 -28.07 7.50 9.21
C LEU A 6 -28.71 6.48 8.29
N ASN A 7 -29.22 5.39 8.86
CA ASN A 7 -29.72 4.24 8.10
C ASN A 7 -31.00 4.52 7.30
N SER A 8 -31.69 5.64 7.53
CA SER A 8 -32.80 6.09 6.68
C SER A 8 -32.35 6.99 5.52
N LEU A 9 -31.07 7.38 5.47
CA LEU A 9 -30.53 8.23 4.41
C LEU A 9 -30.19 7.37 3.20
N GLU A 10 -31.00 7.49 2.15
CA GLU A 10 -30.83 6.73 0.89
C GLU A 10 -29.92 7.46 -0.12
N SER A 11 -29.69 8.76 0.08
CA SER A 11 -29.02 9.61 -0.89
C SER A 11 -28.28 10.77 -0.25
N LEU A 12 -27.15 11.15 -0.86
CA LEU A 12 -26.38 12.35 -0.51
C LEU A 12 -26.85 13.60 -1.26
N ALA A 13 -27.99 13.58 -1.97
CA ALA A 13 -28.44 14.70 -2.82
C ALA A 13 -28.55 16.04 -2.06
N GLY A 14 -28.86 16.00 -0.76
CA GLY A 14 -28.89 17.18 0.11
C GLY A 14 -27.51 17.83 0.34
N LEU A 15 -26.41 17.19 -0.07
CA LEU A 15 -25.05 17.72 -0.04
C LEU A 15 -24.60 18.32 -1.37
N ARG A 16 -25.45 18.38 -2.39
CA ARG A 16 -25.07 18.98 -3.68
C ARG A 16 -24.52 20.40 -3.48
N GLY A 17 -23.33 20.67 -4.01
CA GLY A 17 -22.67 21.98 -3.87
C GLY A 17 -22.11 22.28 -2.49
N CYS A 18 -21.97 21.27 -1.62
CA CYS A 18 -21.45 21.45 -0.27
C CYS A 18 -20.06 22.09 -0.27
N SER A 19 -19.85 23.04 0.65
CA SER A 19 -18.56 23.75 0.81
C SER A 19 -17.66 23.14 1.87
N VAL A 20 -17.92 21.90 2.28
CA VAL A 20 -17.13 21.22 3.31
C VAL A 20 -15.80 20.74 2.73
N GLN A 21 -14.74 20.80 3.53
CA GLN A 21 -13.41 20.31 3.14
C GLN A 21 -13.23 18.82 3.41
N SER A 22 -13.90 18.30 4.44
CA SER A 22 -13.79 16.90 4.85
C SER A 22 -15.20 16.34 5.08
N LEU A 23 -15.46 15.16 4.54
CA LEU A 23 -16.69 14.41 4.69
C LEU A 23 -16.37 13.00 5.19
N ASP A 24 -17.00 12.63 6.30
CA ASP A 24 -16.93 11.31 6.93
C ASP A 24 -18.33 10.71 6.87
N ILE A 25 -18.48 9.56 6.19
CA ILE A 25 -19.73 8.81 6.07
C ILE A 25 -19.48 7.44 6.67
N ASP A 26 -20.14 7.13 7.76
CA ASP A 26 -19.95 5.91 8.53
C ASP A 26 -21.29 5.27 8.87
N ASP A 27 -21.42 3.97 8.64
CA ASP A 27 -22.59 3.18 9.05
C ASP A 27 -23.91 3.78 8.54
N CYS A 28 -23.95 4.15 7.25
CA CYS A 28 -25.15 4.66 6.57
C CYS A 28 -25.61 3.60 5.56
N GLY A 29 -26.21 2.52 6.04
CA GLY A 29 -26.37 1.27 5.29
C GLY A 29 -27.16 1.35 3.98
N ASN A 30 -28.02 2.36 3.80
CA ASN A 30 -28.82 2.56 2.60
C ASN A 30 -28.14 3.42 1.52
N ILE A 31 -26.95 3.98 1.80
CA ILE A 31 -26.20 4.75 0.80
C ILE A 31 -25.40 3.79 -0.08
N SER A 32 -25.75 3.76 -1.36
CA SER A 32 -25.05 2.98 -2.40
C SER A 32 -24.41 3.85 -3.50
N SER A 33 -24.56 5.17 -3.43
CA SER A 33 -24.05 6.11 -4.45
C SER A 33 -23.48 7.39 -3.84
N LEU A 34 -22.38 7.87 -4.42
CA LEU A 34 -21.71 9.13 -4.04
C LEU A 34 -22.12 10.31 -4.93
N SER A 35 -23.04 10.12 -5.87
CA SER A 35 -23.45 11.16 -6.85
C SER A 35 -23.89 12.49 -6.23
N GLY A 36 -24.44 12.48 -5.01
CA GLY A 36 -24.86 13.68 -4.30
C GLY A 36 -23.74 14.64 -3.89
N ILE A 37 -22.49 14.18 -3.87
CA ILE A 37 -21.31 15.01 -3.53
C ILE A 37 -20.43 15.34 -4.75
N SER A 38 -20.82 14.93 -5.95
CA SER A 38 -20.06 15.12 -7.21
C SER A 38 -19.62 16.56 -7.50
N ASP A 39 -20.40 17.53 -7.04
CA ASP A 39 -20.19 18.96 -7.29
C ASP A 39 -19.78 19.74 -6.03
N CYS A 40 -19.17 19.12 -5.02
CA CYS A 40 -18.70 19.81 -3.81
C CYS A 40 -17.31 20.46 -4.04
N PRO A 41 -17.21 21.79 -4.33
CA PRO A 41 -16.01 22.39 -4.90
C PRO A 41 -14.81 22.47 -3.94
N ARG A 42 -15.04 22.21 -2.64
CA ARG A 42 -14.01 22.32 -1.60
C ARG A 42 -13.65 20.99 -0.95
N LEU A 43 -14.31 19.90 -1.36
CA LEU A 43 -14.10 18.60 -0.73
C LEU A 43 -12.69 18.10 -1.05
N ALA A 44 -11.85 18.02 -0.03
CA ALA A 44 -10.46 17.59 -0.12
C ALA A 44 -10.22 16.22 0.52
N GLU A 45 -11.08 15.83 1.47
CA GLU A 45 -10.99 14.55 2.17
C GLU A 45 -12.34 13.85 2.23
N LEU A 46 -12.36 12.59 1.82
CA LEU A 46 -13.53 11.72 1.92
C LEU A 46 -13.15 10.45 2.68
N SER A 47 -13.89 10.15 3.74
CA SER A 47 -13.81 8.89 4.48
C SER A 47 -15.14 8.18 4.42
N ILE A 48 -15.12 6.93 3.97
CA ILE A 48 -16.27 6.06 3.79
C ILE A 48 -16.03 4.81 4.64
N TRP A 49 -16.93 4.53 5.56
CA TRP A 49 -16.85 3.41 6.48
C TRP A 49 -18.20 2.69 6.49
N ARG A 50 -18.18 1.36 6.37
CA ARG A 50 -19.37 0.52 6.62
C ARG A 50 -20.59 0.91 5.79
N LEU A 51 -20.38 1.20 4.50
CA LEU A 51 -21.47 1.38 3.54
C LEU A 51 -21.75 0.05 2.85
N ALA A 52 -22.74 -0.68 3.38
CA ALA A 52 -23.06 -2.04 2.96
C ALA A 52 -23.42 -2.17 1.47
N GLY A 53 -24.00 -1.12 0.87
CA GLY A 53 -24.44 -1.09 -0.52
C GLY A 53 -23.50 -0.36 -1.49
N LEU A 54 -22.33 0.13 -1.05
CA LEU A 54 -21.42 0.85 -1.94
C LEU A 54 -20.54 -0.12 -2.73
N GLU A 55 -20.66 -0.08 -4.06
CA GLU A 55 -19.91 -0.95 -4.97
C GLU A 55 -18.65 -0.28 -5.54
N SER A 56 -18.67 1.04 -5.73
CA SER A 56 -17.56 1.79 -6.33
C SER A 56 -17.51 3.26 -5.87
N LEU A 57 -16.55 4.01 -6.41
CA LEU A 57 -16.39 5.46 -6.19
C LEU A 57 -17.06 6.31 -7.27
N ALA A 58 -17.97 5.71 -8.06
CA ALA A 58 -18.67 6.42 -9.11
C ALA A 58 -19.44 7.62 -8.53
N GLY A 59 -19.27 8.78 -9.17
CA GLY A 59 -19.81 10.06 -8.73
C GLY A 59 -18.76 11.02 -8.16
N LEU A 60 -17.49 10.59 -7.98
CA LEU A 60 -16.42 11.49 -7.54
C LEU A 60 -15.69 12.23 -8.67
N GLN A 61 -15.94 11.90 -9.94
CA GLN A 61 -15.11 12.28 -11.10
C GLN A 61 -14.83 13.79 -11.24
N ASN A 62 -15.73 14.63 -10.76
CA ASN A 62 -15.68 16.09 -10.95
C ASN A 62 -15.19 16.86 -9.73
N LEU A 63 -14.53 16.20 -8.77
CA LEU A 63 -14.04 16.83 -7.54
C LEU A 63 -12.61 17.37 -7.71
N PRO A 64 -12.41 18.68 -7.95
CA PRO A 64 -11.11 19.21 -8.38
C PRO A 64 -10.07 19.23 -7.27
N LEU A 65 -10.49 19.17 -6.00
CA LEU A 65 -9.62 19.29 -4.84
C LEU A 65 -9.56 18.01 -4.00
N LEU A 66 -10.21 16.92 -4.43
CA LEU A 66 -10.26 15.70 -3.63
C LEU A 66 -8.88 15.03 -3.62
N GLU A 67 -8.15 15.22 -2.53
CA GLU A 67 -6.77 14.76 -2.36
C GLU A 67 -6.67 13.40 -1.68
N ARG A 68 -7.60 13.11 -0.75
CA ARG A 68 -7.53 11.95 0.13
C ARG A 68 -8.86 11.20 0.16
N VAL A 69 -8.82 9.92 -0.22
CA VAL A 69 -9.97 9.02 -0.14
C VAL A 69 -9.63 7.84 0.76
N LYS A 70 -10.52 7.53 1.69
CA LYS A 70 -10.44 6.33 2.54
C LYS A 70 -11.74 5.56 2.40
N VAL A 71 -11.64 4.27 2.10
CA VAL A 71 -12.77 3.34 2.03
C VAL A 71 -12.46 2.16 2.94
N ALA A 72 -13.36 1.89 3.88
CA ALA A 72 -13.18 0.81 4.85
C ALA A 72 -14.47 0.03 5.07
N GLU A 73 -14.35 -1.28 5.24
CA GLU A 73 -15.43 -2.16 5.70
C GLU A 73 -16.69 -2.07 4.81
N CYS A 74 -16.50 -1.91 3.50
CA CYS A 74 -17.59 -1.86 2.51
C CYS A 74 -17.63 -3.22 1.77
N PRO A 75 -18.53 -4.15 2.15
CA PRO A 75 -18.46 -5.54 1.74
C PRO A 75 -18.76 -5.79 0.26
N LEU A 76 -19.50 -4.88 -0.40
CA LEU A 76 -19.83 -4.97 -1.83
C LEU A 76 -18.90 -4.14 -2.72
N PHE A 77 -17.88 -3.49 -2.16
CA PHE A 77 -16.98 -2.62 -2.92
C PHE A 77 -16.05 -3.45 -3.81
N THR A 78 -16.24 -3.36 -5.13
CA THR A 78 -15.56 -4.20 -6.12
C THR A 78 -14.49 -3.49 -6.94
N ASP A 79 -14.64 -2.18 -7.15
CA ASP A 79 -13.78 -1.43 -8.07
C ASP A 79 -13.60 0.04 -7.65
N LEU A 80 -12.63 0.71 -8.29
CA LEU A 80 -12.26 2.09 -7.99
C LEU A 80 -12.81 3.07 -9.04
N ALA A 81 -13.78 2.66 -9.86
CA ALA A 81 -14.32 3.52 -10.91
C ALA A 81 -14.71 4.89 -10.35
N GLY A 82 -14.24 5.96 -11.01
CA GLY A 82 -14.50 7.33 -10.60
C GLY A 82 -13.32 8.06 -9.95
N VAL A 83 -12.21 7.38 -9.65
CA VAL A 83 -10.96 8.03 -9.19
C VAL A 83 -9.97 8.33 -10.30
N ASP A 84 -10.13 7.68 -11.45
CA ASP A 84 -9.28 7.78 -12.65
C ASP A 84 -9.22 9.22 -13.21
N ALA A 85 -10.28 10.00 -13.01
CA ALA A 85 -10.35 11.39 -13.46
C ALA A 85 -10.02 12.43 -12.38
N LEU A 86 -9.69 12.03 -11.13
CA LEU A 86 -9.46 12.97 -10.03
C LEU A 86 -8.09 13.65 -10.14
N PRO A 87 -8.01 14.97 -10.42
CA PRO A 87 -6.73 15.61 -10.73
C PRO A 87 -5.82 15.82 -9.50
N ALA A 88 -6.40 15.88 -8.30
CA ALA A 88 -5.68 16.17 -7.06
C ALA A 88 -5.46 14.93 -6.17
N LEU A 89 -6.01 13.76 -6.55
CA LEU A 89 -5.93 12.57 -5.71
C LEU A 89 -4.48 12.15 -5.54
N SER A 90 -4.04 12.13 -4.29
CA SER A 90 -2.65 11.83 -3.93
C SER A 90 -2.55 10.74 -2.86
N ALA A 91 -3.60 10.53 -2.07
CA ALA A 91 -3.64 9.45 -1.09
C ALA A 91 -4.94 8.64 -1.18
N LEU A 92 -4.78 7.32 -1.30
CA LEU A 92 -5.88 6.36 -1.26
C LEU A 92 -5.63 5.33 -0.14
N THR A 93 -6.65 5.05 0.66
CA THR A 93 -6.61 3.98 1.68
C THR A 93 -7.81 3.06 1.51
N LEU A 94 -7.54 1.77 1.36
CA LEU A 94 -8.52 0.71 1.15
C LEU A 94 -8.34 -0.30 2.29
N ARG A 95 -9.40 -0.55 3.07
CA ARG A 95 -9.31 -1.45 4.23
C ARG A 95 -10.50 -2.38 4.32
N GLU A 96 -10.25 -3.67 4.51
CA GLU A 96 -11.32 -4.66 4.73
C GLU A 96 -12.40 -4.59 3.64
N LEU A 97 -11.96 -4.67 2.37
CA LEU A 97 -12.81 -4.69 1.18
C LEU A 97 -12.79 -6.12 0.59
N PRO A 98 -13.64 -7.03 1.08
CA PRO A 98 -13.55 -8.44 0.73
C PRO A 98 -13.95 -8.73 -0.74
N ALA A 99 -14.64 -7.81 -1.42
CA ALA A 99 -15.02 -7.96 -2.81
C ALA A 99 -14.02 -7.33 -3.81
N LEU A 100 -13.03 -6.58 -3.33
CA LEU A 100 -12.03 -5.91 -4.18
C LEU A 100 -10.99 -6.93 -4.67
N THR A 101 -10.86 -7.09 -5.98
CA THR A 101 -9.94 -8.07 -6.61
C THR A 101 -8.71 -7.46 -7.27
N ASP A 102 -8.79 -6.20 -7.69
CA ASP A 102 -7.68 -5.46 -8.30
C ASP A 102 -7.88 -3.95 -8.14
N VAL A 103 -6.92 -3.16 -8.61
CA VAL A 103 -6.98 -1.68 -8.62
C VAL A 103 -6.75 -1.11 -10.02
N SER A 104 -7.12 -1.86 -11.06
CA SER A 104 -6.78 -1.53 -12.45
C SER A 104 -7.38 -0.20 -12.94
N ASP A 105 -8.47 0.29 -12.32
CA ASP A 105 -9.02 1.61 -12.62
C ASP A 105 -8.02 2.76 -12.34
N LEU A 106 -6.99 2.52 -11.51
CA LEU A 106 -5.91 3.48 -11.28
C LEU A 106 -4.98 3.66 -12.49
N ALA A 107 -5.04 2.78 -13.50
CA ALA A 107 -4.18 2.86 -14.69
C ALA A 107 -4.30 4.19 -15.44
N GLY A 108 -5.51 4.76 -15.51
CA GLY A 108 -5.79 6.07 -16.09
C GLY A 108 -5.61 7.25 -15.12
N GLY A 109 -5.44 6.95 -13.83
CA GLY A 109 -5.47 7.92 -12.74
C GLY A 109 -4.20 8.73 -12.51
N PRO A 110 -4.24 9.68 -11.55
CA PRO A 110 -3.06 10.40 -11.11
C PRO A 110 -2.05 9.44 -10.47
N ALA A 111 -0.77 9.78 -10.58
CA ALA A 111 0.25 9.10 -9.79
C ALA A 111 0.02 9.42 -8.31
N LEU A 112 -0.05 8.41 -7.45
CA LEU A 112 -0.32 8.59 -6.02
C LEU A 112 0.98 8.84 -5.24
N ALA A 113 0.91 9.71 -4.23
CA ALA A 113 1.96 9.84 -3.22
C ALA A 113 1.81 8.78 -2.13
N ARG A 114 0.60 8.27 -1.89
CA ARG A 114 0.33 7.22 -0.91
C ARG A 114 -0.77 6.28 -1.35
N LEU A 115 -0.48 4.98 -1.34
CA LEU A 115 -1.49 3.93 -1.37
C LEU A 115 -1.35 3.07 -0.13
N GLY A 116 -2.45 2.85 0.58
CA GLY A 116 -2.55 1.83 1.62
C GLY A 116 -3.67 0.85 1.29
N VAL A 117 -3.36 -0.42 1.19
CA VAL A 117 -4.34 -1.50 1.09
C VAL A 117 -4.12 -2.42 2.28
N SER A 118 -5.18 -2.69 3.04
CA SER A 118 -5.10 -3.59 4.19
C SER A 118 -6.30 -4.52 4.28
N TYR A 119 -6.07 -5.78 4.69
CA TYR A 119 -7.13 -6.78 4.90
C TYR A 119 -8.05 -6.98 3.69
N CYS A 120 -7.56 -6.73 2.48
CA CYS A 120 -8.29 -7.00 1.23
C CYS A 120 -7.85 -8.38 0.73
N GLY A 121 -8.39 -9.43 1.36
CA GLY A 121 -7.91 -10.81 1.19
C GLY A 121 -8.07 -11.38 -0.21
N ASN A 122 -8.98 -10.83 -1.02
CA ASN A 122 -9.21 -11.24 -2.41
C ASN A 122 -8.49 -10.34 -3.43
N LEU A 123 -7.73 -9.33 -2.99
CA LEU A 123 -6.94 -8.49 -3.89
C LEU A 123 -5.81 -9.35 -4.50
N THR A 124 -5.80 -9.46 -5.82
CA THR A 124 -4.86 -10.29 -6.58
C THR A 124 -3.87 -9.49 -7.40
N SER A 125 -4.15 -8.21 -7.68
CA SER A 125 -3.31 -7.40 -8.55
C SER A 125 -3.28 -5.93 -8.15
N LEU A 126 -2.09 -5.33 -8.30
CA LEU A 126 -1.87 -3.88 -8.23
C LEU A 126 -1.55 -3.27 -9.60
N SER A 127 -1.78 -4.02 -10.68
CA SER A 127 -1.45 -3.60 -12.05
C SER A 127 -2.13 -2.28 -12.43
N GLY A 128 -1.38 -1.42 -13.13
CA GLY A 128 -1.84 -0.09 -13.51
C GLY A 128 -1.55 1.00 -12.48
N LEU A 129 -1.19 0.64 -11.24
CA LEU A 129 -0.81 1.62 -10.23
C LEU A 129 0.43 2.41 -10.65
N LYS A 130 0.32 3.74 -10.58
CA LYS A 130 1.44 4.68 -10.75
C LYS A 130 1.70 5.39 -9.44
N LEU A 131 2.96 5.42 -9.02
CA LEU A 131 3.38 6.14 -7.82
C LEU A 131 4.33 7.29 -8.15
N GLN A 132 4.21 8.39 -7.40
CA GLN A 132 5.10 9.55 -7.53
C GLN A 132 6.45 9.30 -6.83
N HIS A 133 7.48 10.09 -7.15
CA HIS A 133 8.71 10.09 -6.36
C HIS A 133 8.44 10.37 -4.87
N ASN A 134 9.19 9.71 -4.00
CA ASN A 134 9.02 9.75 -2.54
C ASN A 134 7.63 9.29 -2.05
N CYS A 135 6.99 8.37 -2.78
CA CYS A 135 5.71 7.78 -2.38
C CYS A 135 5.83 6.77 -1.22
N SER A 136 4.68 6.41 -0.65
CA SER A 136 4.54 5.30 0.28
C SER A 136 3.51 4.29 -0.22
N LEU A 137 3.91 3.01 -0.30
CA LEU A 137 3.04 1.87 -0.56
C LEU A 137 2.95 1.00 0.69
N TYR A 138 1.74 0.74 1.15
CA TYR A 138 1.44 -0.18 2.25
C TYR A 138 0.49 -1.27 1.73
N VAL A 139 0.88 -2.53 1.84
CA VAL A 139 0.08 -3.69 1.49
C VAL A 139 0.14 -4.67 2.65
N VAL A 140 -0.96 -4.77 3.40
CA VAL A 140 -0.97 -5.47 4.69
C VAL A 140 -2.11 -6.47 4.76
N TYR A 141 -1.84 -7.74 5.02
CA TYR A 141 -2.81 -8.84 5.07
C TYR A 141 -3.66 -8.96 3.79
N CYS A 142 -3.02 -8.86 2.63
CA CYS A 142 -3.61 -9.09 1.30
C CYS A 142 -3.14 -10.44 0.74
N ALA A 143 -3.56 -11.53 1.38
CA ALA A 143 -3.00 -12.87 1.16
C ALA A 143 -3.10 -13.39 -0.30
N SER A 144 -4.08 -12.94 -1.09
CA SER A 144 -4.20 -13.34 -2.50
C SER A 144 -3.35 -12.52 -3.47
N LEU A 145 -2.66 -11.47 -3.01
CA LEU A 145 -1.77 -10.68 -3.85
C LEU A 145 -0.45 -11.43 -4.01
N THR A 146 -0.20 -11.95 -5.21
CA THR A 146 0.96 -12.82 -5.50
C THR A 146 2.04 -12.14 -6.34
N SER A 147 1.75 -10.98 -6.92
CA SER A 147 2.68 -10.29 -7.82
C SER A 147 2.50 -8.77 -7.77
N LEU A 148 3.61 -8.06 -7.96
CA LEU A 148 3.65 -6.61 -8.15
C LEU A 148 3.62 -6.22 -9.63
N GLN A 149 3.53 -7.18 -10.56
CA GLN A 149 3.62 -6.95 -11.99
C GLN A 149 2.67 -5.84 -12.47
N GLY A 150 3.21 -4.90 -13.26
CA GLY A 150 2.45 -3.81 -13.84
C GLY A 150 2.28 -2.59 -12.93
N ILE A 151 2.94 -2.55 -11.76
CA ILE A 151 3.10 -1.33 -10.96
C ILE A 151 4.27 -0.51 -11.53
N ALA A 152 4.06 0.80 -11.71
CA ALA A 152 5.15 1.73 -12.03
C ALA A 152 5.73 2.34 -10.74
N LEU A 153 6.87 1.79 -10.27
CA LEU A 153 7.58 2.27 -9.09
C LEU A 153 8.64 3.35 -9.45
N PRO A 154 8.77 4.43 -8.65
CA PRO A 154 9.75 5.48 -8.84
C PRO A 154 11.15 5.06 -8.37
N ASP A 155 12.19 5.76 -8.81
CA ASP A 155 13.56 5.51 -8.34
C ASP A 155 13.81 5.76 -6.83
N THR A 156 12.87 6.46 -6.18
CA THR A 156 12.95 6.89 -4.79
C THR A 156 11.61 6.73 -4.10
N MET A 157 11.61 6.07 -2.94
CA MET A 157 10.41 5.83 -2.15
C MET A 157 10.61 6.28 -0.69
N THR A 158 9.52 6.70 -0.06
CA THR A 158 9.48 6.89 1.38
C THR A 158 9.26 5.55 2.07
N THR A 159 8.27 4.78 1.65
CA THR A 159 7.92 3.52 2.32
C THR A 159 7.49 2.46 1.33
N LEU A 160 8.00 1.25 1.51
CA LEU A 160 7.40 0.01 1.05
C LEU A 160 7.17 -0.85 2.28
N ASN A 161 5.91 -1.12 2.58
CA ASN A 161 5.53 -2.07 3.62
C ASN A 161 4.68 -3.16 2.96
N MET A 162 5.19 -4.38 3.01
CA MET A 162 4.49 -5.58 2.60
C MET A 162 4.49 -6.55 3.78
N ASP A 163 3.37 -6.65 4.49
CA ASP A 163 3.15 -7.59 5.59
C ASP A 163 2.01 -8.55 5.24
N GLY A 164 2.31 -9.81 4.99
CA GLY A 164 1.30 -10.83 4.69
C GLY A 164 0.75 -10.95 3.26
N PRO A 165 1.18 -10.20 2.21
CA PRO A 165 0.84 -10.60 0.85
C PRO A 165 1.70 -11.80 0.41
N SER A 166 1.16 -12.68 -0.42
CA SER A 166 1.86 -13.86 -0.95
C SER A 166 2.74 -13.53 -2.16
N VAL A 167 3.35 -12.34 -2.18
CA VAL A 167 4.24 -11.90 -3.26
C VAL A 167 5.47 -12.80 -3.30
N ALA A 168 5.80 -13.30 -4.50
CA ALA A 168 6.92 -14.22 -4.72
C ALA A 168 8.09 -13.59 -5.50
N ASP A 169 7.89 -12.41 -6.08
CA ASP A 169 8.89 -11.72 -6.92
C ASP A 169 8.87 -10.20 -6.68
N LEU A 170 10.05 -9.58 -6.67
CA LEU A 170 10.25 -8.14 -6.50
C LEU A 170 10.82 -7.48 -7.77
N GLY A 171 10.65 -8.05 -8.96
CA GLY A 171 11.26 -7.55 -10.20
C GLY A 171 10.91 -6.10 -10.55
N GLU A 172 9.71 -5.64 -10.20
CA GLU A 172 9.30 -4.24 -10.39
C GLU A 172 10.08 -3.25 -9.49
N MET A 173 10.77 -3.76 -8.46
CA MET A 173 11.65 -2.96 -7.61
C MET A 173 12.98 -2.59 -8.28
N ALA A 174 13.30 -3.15 -9.44
CA ALA A 174 14.58 -2.92 -10.12
C ALA A 174 14.84 -1.45 -10.48
N SER A 175 13.81 -0.60 -10.54
CA SER A 175 13.97 0.85 -10.75
C SER A 175 14.41 1.61 -9.49
N VAL A 176 14.17 1.04 -8.29
CA VAL A 176 14.28 1.74 -7.01
C VAL A 176 15.71 1.73 -6.49
N ARG A 177 16.23 2.92 -6.22
CA ARG A 177 17.63 3.14 -5.79
C ARG A 177 17.74 3.58 -4.35
N ALA A 178 16.73 4.25 -3.83
CA ALA A 178 16.71 4.64 -2.43
C ALA A 178 15.31 4.56 -1.83
N ILE A 179 15.23 4.03 -0.62
CA ILE A 179 14.01 3.95 0.16
C ILE A 179 14.25 4.45 1.57
N THR A 180 13.24 5.02 2.23
CA THR A 180 13.41 5.42 3.64
C THR A 180 13.11 4.26 4.58
N TYR A 181 12.00 3.57 4.38
CA TYR A 181 11.57 2.43 5.18
C TYR A 181 11.20 1.26 4.27
N LEU A 182 11.92 0.15 4.39
CA LEU A 182 11.65 -1.10 3.69
C LEU A 182 11.23 -2.16 4.72
N ASP A 183 10.03 -2.67 4.57
CA ASP A 183 9.44 -3.65 5.47
C ASP A 183 8.81 -4.78 4.64
N LEU A 184 9.42 -5.96 4.77
CA LEU A 184 9.05 -7.20 4.10
C LEU A 184 8.81 -8.26 5.18
N GLU A 185 7.55 -8.43 5.55
CA GLU A 185 7.11 -9.33 6.61
C GLU A 185 6.10 -10.35 6.09
N THR A 186 6.19 -11.60 6.53
CA THR A 186 5.18 -12.64 6.21
C THR A 186 4.90 -12.79 4.70
N THR A 187 5.93 -12.71 3.85
CA THR A 187 5.77 -12.86 2.39
C THR A 187 5.99 -14.30 1.92
N SER A 188 5.76 -14.57 0.63
CA SER A 188 6.11 -15.84 -0.03
C SER A 188 7.41 -15.77 -0.84
N LEU A 189 8.27 -14.79 -0.55
CA LEU A 189 9.55 -14.60 -1.23
C LEU A 189 10.49 -15.77 -0.94
N GLU A 190 11.03 -16.39 -1.99
CA GLU A 190 12.15 -17.33 -1.90
C GLU A 190 13.52 -16.62 -1.99
N SER A 191 13.55 -15.47 -2.66
CA SER A 191 14.71 -14.58 -2.77
C SER A 191 14.30 -13.11 -2.76
N LEU A 192 15.28 -12.22 -2.60
CA LEU A 192 15.10 -10.77 -2.74
C LEU A 192 15.47 -10.23 -4.13
N ALA A 193 15.47 -11.09 -5.15
CA ALA A 193 15.76 -10.71 -6.53
C ALA A 193 14.85 -9.57 -6.99
N GLY A 194 15.43 -8.58 -7.69
CA GLY A 194 14.80 -7.30 -8.02
C GLY A 194 15.24 -6.13 -7.14
N LEU A 195 15.88 -6.37 -5.99
CA LEU A 195 16.44 -5.33 -5.11
C LEU A 195 17.90 -4.97 -5.40
N GLU A 196 18.55 -5.54 -6.43
CA GLU A 196 19.99 -5.41 -6.68
C GLU A 196 20.44 -3.96 -6.96
N ASN A 197 19.52 -3.10 -7.40
CA ASN A 197 19.79 -1.69 -7.67
C ASN A 197 19.55 -0.78 -6.47
N LEU A 198 19.02 -1.30 -5.36
CA LEU A 198 18.79 -0.54 -4.14
C LEU A 198 20.13 -0.22 -3.47
N ARG A 199 20.44 1.07 -3.32
CA ARG A 199 21.70 1.56 -2.75
C ARG A 199 21.55 2.08 -1.34
N HIS A 200 20.41 2.68 -1.01
CA HIS A 200 20.24 3.33 0.29
C HIS A 200 18.91 2.98 0.93
N ILE A 201 18.97 2.51 2.18
CA ILE A 201 17.84 2.46 3.09
C ILE A 201 18.04 3.57 4.12
N ARG A 202 17.42 4.72 3.91
CA ARG A 202 17.69 5.94 4.70
C ARG A 202 17.34 5.80 6.18
N SER A 203 16.39 4.92 6.51
CA SER A 203 16.00 4.68 7.89
C SER A 203 16.09 3.23 8.31
N SER A 204 15.11 2.41 7.94
CA SER A 204 15.01 1.08 8.55
C SER A 204 14.73 0.00 7.53
N LEU A 205 15.40 -1.13 7.74
CA LEU A 205 15.14 -2.40 7.08
C LEU A 205 14.49 -3.36 8.07
N ARG A 206 13.31 -3.85 7.73
CA ARG A 206 12.66 -4.97 8.40
C ARG A 206 12.46 -6.10 7.39
N LEU A 207 13.01 -7.25 7.72
CA LEU A 207 12.89 -8.48 6.94
C LEU A 207 12.58 -9.62 7.91
N ASN A 208 11.30 -9.78 8.20
CA ASN A 208 10.85 -10.64 9.30
C ASN A 208 9.92 -11.73 8.81
N ASP A 209 9.96 -12.88 9.47
CA ASP A 209 8.93 -13.91 9.33
C ASP A 209 8.68 -14.33 7.85
N ASN A 210 9.75 -14.42 7.04
CA ASN A 210 9.68 -14.95 5.68
C ASN A 210 10.16 -16.42 5.69
N PRO A 211 9.24 -17.41 5.84
CA PRO A 211 9.61 -18.80 6.11
C PRO A 211 10.16 -19.56 4.89
N TYR A 212 10.10 -18.95 3.70
CA TYR A 212 10.57 -19.48 2.43
C TYR A 212 11.82 -18.77 1.90
N LEU A 213 12.23 -17.65 2.52
CA LEU A 213 13.35 -16.86 2.05
C LEU A 213 14.66 -17.58 2.29
N THR A 214 15.39 -17.86 1.21
CA THR A 214 16.67 -18.58 1.22
C THR A 214 17.84 -17.70 0.78
N ASP A 215 17.57 -16.70 -0.06
CA ASP A 215 18.60 -15.86 -0.68
C ASP A 215 18.30 -14.36 -0.51
N ALA A 216 19.23 -13.66 0.13
CA ALA A 216 19.20 -12.21 0.30
C ALA A 216 20.42 -11.52 -0.33
N SER A 217 21.13 -12.19 -1.24
CA SER A 217 22.31 -11.66 -1.93
C SER A 217 22.06 -10.34 -2.68
N ALA A 218 20.81 -10.10 -3.10
CA ALA A 218 20.39 -8.83 -3.70
C ALA A 218 20.63 -7.60 -2.78
N LEU A 219 20.74 -7.80 -1.47
CA LEU A 219 21.02 -6.72 -0.52
C LEU A 219 22.52 -6.35 -0.43
N ALA A 220 23.42 -7.15 -1.00
CA ALA A 220 24.87 -6.90 -0.94
C ALA A 220 25.30 -5.60 -1.66
N GLY A 221 24.45 -5.06 -2.53
CA GLY A 221 24.68 -3.79 -3.22
C GLY A 221 24.30 -2.53 -2.43
N ILE A 222 23.73 -2.68 -1.23
CA ILE A 222 23.31 -1.56 -0.38
C ILE A 222 24.55 -0.92 0.25
N ASP A 223 24.71 0.38 0.03
CA ASP A 223 25.83 1.17 0.55
C ASP A 223 25.61 1.59 2.02
N SER A 224 24.34 1.71 2.46
CA SER A 224 24.03 2.22 3.80
C SER A 224 22.61 1.89 4.27
N VAL A 225 22.47 1.55 5.56
CA VAL A 225 21.17 1.52 6.27
C VAL A 225 21.23 2.48 7.46
N GLY A 226 20.39 3.50 7.49
CA GLY A 226 20.59 4.65 8.38
C GLY A 226 20.42 4.38 9.89
N TYR A 227 19.36 3.70 10.30
CA TYR A 227 18.99 3.55 11.71
C TYR A 227 18.88 2.09 12.15
N TRP A 228 17.80 1.41 11.78
CA TRP A 228 17.42 0.12 12.38
C TRP A 228 17.46 -1.00 11.35
N ILE A 229 18.04 -2.12 11.73
CA ILE A 229 17.98 -3.37 10.97
C ILE A 229 17.36 -4.43 11.86
N THR A 230 16.30 -5.07 11.38
CA THR A 230 15.72 -6.26 12.01
C THR A 230 15.53 -7.32 10.94
N ILE A 231 16.27 -8.41 11.07
CA ILE A 231 16.20 -9.57 10.18
C ILE A 231 16.00 -10.79 11.06
N THR A 232 14.75 -11.17 11.24
CA THR A 232 14.41 -12.22 12.21
C THR A 232 13.39 -13.21 11.69
N ASN A 233 13.43 -14.43 12.23
CA ASN A 233 12.48 -15.49 11.93
C ASN A 233 12.44 -15.91 10.43
N ASN A 234 13.52 -15.70 9.68
CA ASN A 234 13.69 -16.19 8.31
C ASN A 234 14.40 -17.55 8.35
N ARG A 235 13.66 -18.60 8.75
CA ARG A 235 14.23 -19.91 9.14
C ARG A 235 15.10 -20.61 8.09
N LEU A 236 15.01 -20.23 6.82
CA LEU A 236 15.80 -20.80 5.72
C LEU A 236 16.92 -19.86 5.23
N LEU A 237 16.95 -18.61 5.71
CA LEU A 237 17.94 -17.62 5.33
C LEU A 237 19.20 -17.77 6.19
N ASP A 238 20.37 -17.84 5.57
CA ASP A 238 21.64 -17.96 6.28
C ASP A 238 21.88 -16.77 7.23
N ASN A 239 21.95 -17.04 8.53
CA ASN A 239 22.18 -16.00 9.53
C ASN A 239 23.58 -15.37 9.46
N CYS A 240 24.63 -16.15 9.18
CA CYS A 240 26.00 -15.63 9.11
C CYS A 240 26.19 -14.74 7.88
N ALA A 241 25.69 -15.16 6.71
CA ALA A 241 25.73 -14.33 5.51
C ALA A 241 25.03 -12.99 5.72
N MET A 242 23.90 -12.97 6.42
CA MET A 242 23.21 -11.72 6.75
C MET A 242 23.97 -10.84 7.74
N VAL A 243 24.67 -11.43 8.71
CA VAL A 243 25.55 -10.66 9.61
C VAL A 243 26.67 -10.02 8.81
N GLU A 244 27.35 -10.77 7.95
CA GLU A 244 28.44 -10.28 7.10
C GLU A 244 27.98 -9.13 6.18
N ILE A 245 26.88 -9.32 5.45
CA ILE A 245 26.31 -8.27 4.58
C ILE A 245 25.97 -7.00 5.40
N ALA A 246 25.47 -7.15 6.63
CA ALA A 246 25.06 -6.02 7.45
C ALA A 246 26.22 -5.25 8.10
N GLU A 247 27.44 -5.82 8.16
CA GLU A 247 28.62 -5.13 8.70
C GLU A 247 28.97 -3.87 7.89
N ASP A 248 28.75 -3.92 6.57
CA ASP A 248 29.08 -2.81 5.66
C ASP A 248 28.09 -1.63 5.76
N TRP A 249 26.90 -1.83 6.33
CA TRP A 249 25.82 -0.85 6.27
C TRP A 249 25.91 0.30 7.28
N GLN A 250 26.78 0.18 8.30
CA GLN A 250 27.03 1.18 9.34
C GLN A 250 25.76 1.83 9.95
N PRO A 251 24.80 1.03 10.48
CA PRO A 251 23.59 1.56 11.09
C PRO A 251 23.85 2.33 12.39
N LEU A 252 22.97 3.30 12.71
CA LEU A 252 23.06 4.03 13.98
C LEU A 252 22.84 3.12 15.20
N TYR A 253 22.04 2.06 15.06
CA TYR A 253 21.73 1.11 16.12
C TYR A 253 22.21 -0.30 15.76
N GLU A 254 22.57 -1.09 16.78
CA GLU A 254 23.00 -2.47 16.58
C GLU A 254 21.93 -3.30 15.83
N PRO A 255 22.30 -4.00 14.73
CA PRO A 255 21.39 -4.89 14.02
C PRO A 255 20.83 -5.98 14.91
N THR A 256 19.53 -6.25 14.76
CA THR A 256 18.91 -7.45 15.33
C THR A 256 18.78 -8.51 14.24
N ILE A 257 19.78 -9.41 14.16
CA ILE A 257 19.83 -10.52 13.19
C ILE A 257 19.87 -11.84 13.96
N ARG A 258 18.73 -12.53 14.04
CA ARG A 258 18.58 -13.74 14.88
C ARG A 258 17.37 -14.59 14.47
N ASN A 259 17.30 -15.83 14.95
CA ASN A 259 16.22 -16.78 14.61
C ASN A 259 16.09 -17.02 13.09
N ASN A 260 17.17 -16.83 12.33
CA ASN A 260 17.23 -17.21 10.93
C ASN A 260 17.81 -18.63 10.79
N GLY A 261 18.01 -19.09 9.56
CA GLY A 261 18.63 -20.38 9.26
C GLY A 261 20.09 -20.50 9.75
N PRO A 262 20.62 -21.74 9.85
CA PRO A 262 21.99 -21.97 10.26
C PRO A 262 22.98 -21.39 9.25
N CYS A 263 24.20 -21.09 9.70
CA CYS A 263 25.28 -20.67 8.82
C CYS A 263 25.64 -21.80 7.85
N ALA A 264 25.71 -21.48 6.56
CA ALA A 264 26.17 -22.40 5.54
C ALA A 264 27.63 -22.82 5.80
N PRO A 265 28.00 -24.05 5.43
CA PRO A 265 29.35 -24.58 5.60
C PRO A 265 30.41 -23.92 4.72
#